data_AF-A0A443STL9-F1
#
_entry.id   AF-A0A443STL9-F1
#
_cell.length_a   1.000
_cell.length_b   1.000
_cell.length_c   1.000
_cell.angle_alpha   90.00
_cell.angle_beta   90.00
_cell.angle_gamma   90.00
#
_symmetry.space_group_name_H-M   'P 1'
#
loop_
_entity.id
_entity.type
_entity.pdbx_description
1 polymer ?
#
loop_
_entity_poly.entity_id
_entity_poly.type
_entity_poly.pdbx_seq_one_letter_code
_entity_poly.pdbx_strand_id
1 'polypeptide(L)'
;MDLNGEITAVDTSGSSFHHLIKSNHFVGKYVTEFVHRDDISKIQQHLKDVLSKPGYNSSQFYRFKLFRDKFIQIQTKSRKFQQSNQDFIMATHSIINDDLKDDLFNVKQEVTMTSSTTASTTDELNLQLSPMNSNEFSLNECLGLNEMFPSTSNIPIRTPATTIPHRRQVMRM
;
A
#
# COMPACT_ATOMS: atom_id res chain seq x y z
N MET A 1 -1.51 15.79 -1.20
CA MET A 1 -1.25 16.50 0.07
C MET A 1 -0.39 17.72 -0.22
N ASP A 2 -0.43 18.73 0.62
CA ASP A 2 0.42 19.91 0.51
C ASP A 2 1.88 19.60 0.94
N LEU A 3 2.75 20.61 0.98
CA LEU A 3 4.15 20.44 1.39
C LEU A 3 4.33 20.26 2.92
N ASN A 4 3.32 20.59 3.72
CA ASN A 4 3.34 20.43 5.17
C ASN A 4 2.79 19.07 5.62
N GLY A 5 2.22 18.29 4.69
CA GLY A 5 1.61 17.00 4.98
C GLY A 5 0.11 17.07 5.29
N GLU A 6 -0.54 18.20 5.00
CA GLU A 6 -2.00 18.34 5.03
C GLU A 6 -2.62 17.63 3.83
N ILE A 7 -3.63 16.80 4.10
CA ILE A 7 -4.32 16.03 3.07
C ILE A 7 -5.29 16.96 2.34
N THR A 8 -4.99 17.26 1.07
CA THR A 8 -5.79 18.16 0.23
C THR A 8 -6.81 17.43 -0.64
N ALA A 9 -6.53 16.16 -0.96
CA ALA A 9 -7.41 15.32 -1.76
C ALA A 9 -7.11 13.85 -1.44
N VAL A 10 -8.11 12.99 -1.57
CA VAL A 10 -7.99 11.54 -1.38
C VAL A 10 -8.71 10.85 -2.52
N ASP A 11 -8.02 9.91 -3.14
CA ASP A 11 -8.62 8.94 -4.03
C ASP A 11 -8.68 7.58 -3.32
N THR A 12 -9.89 7.04 -3.21
CA THR A 12 -10.16 5.73 -2.61
C THR A 12 -10.60 4.71 -3.66
N SER A 13 -10.75 5.14 -4.92
CA SER A 13 -11.10 4.25 -6.02
C SER A 13 -9.97 3.23 -6.20
N GLY A 14 -10.32 1.94 -6.15
CA GLY A 14 -9.33 0.85 -6.14
C GLY A 14 -8.89 0.36 -4.76
N SER A 15 -9.36 0.96 -3.66
CA SER A 15 -9.16 0.38 -2.33
C SER A 15 -10.31 -0.57 -1.95
N SER A 16 -9.98 -1.73 -1.37
CA SER A 16 -10.99 -2.66 -0.80
C SER A 16 -11.83 -2.02 0.32
N PHE A 17 -11.34 -0.92 0.88
CA PHE A 17 -11.98 -0.15 1.95
C PHE A 17 -12.75 1.07 1.45
N HIS A 18 -12.96 1.24 0.15
CA HIS A 18 -13.66 2.41 -0.42
C HIS A 18 -15.00 2.71 0.28
N HIS A 19 -15.75 1.67 0.69
CA HIS A 19 -17.02 1.80 1.38
C HIS A 19 -16.93 2.29 2.85
N LEU A 20 -15.75 2.16 3.47
CA LEU A 20 -15.51 2.54 4.87
C LEU A 20 -14.81 3.89 4.96
N ILE A 21 -14.02 4.22 3.95
CA ILE A 21 -13.30 5.47 3.88
C ILE A 21 -14.22 6.54 3.31
N LYS A 22 -14.62 7.50 4.15
CA LYS A 22 -15.19 8.76 3.68
C LYS A 22 -14.05 9.73 3.38
N SER A 23 -13.91 10.17 2.13
CA SER A 23 -12.88 11.13 1.69
C SER A 23 -12.82 12.38 2.58
N ASN A 24 -13.98 12.91 2.97
CA ASN A 24 -14.12 14.07 3.84
C ASN A 24 -13.54 13.87 5.25
N HIS A 25 -13.25 12.64 5.67
CA HIS A 25 -12.68 12.36 6.99
C HIS A 25 -11.19 12.75 7.09
N PHE A 26 -10.49 12.73 5.96
CA PHE A 26 -9.06 12.97 5.86
C PHE A 26 -8.71 14.38 5.36
N VAL A 27 -9.50 14.90 4.43
CA VAL A 27 -9.23 16.20 3.81
C VAL A 27 -9.24 17.31 4.88
N GLY A 28 -8.24 18.19 4.84
CA GLY A 28 -8.05 19.30 5.79
C GLY A 28 -7.34 18.92 7.09
N LYS A 29 -6.81 17.70 7.20
CA LYS A 29 -6.06 17.21 8.37
C LYS A 29 -4.64 16.81 8.00
N TYR A 30 -3.76 16.79 8.98
CA TYR A 30 -2.39 16.34 8.79
C TYR A 30 -2.31 14.82 8.74
N VAL A 31 -1.50 14.28 7.84
CA VAL A 31 -1.28 12.83 7.73
C VAL A 31 -0.81 12.21 9.06
N THR A 32 -0.08 12.96 9.89
CA THR A 32 0.41 12.51 11.20
C THR A 32 -0.70 12.25 12.22
N GLU A 33 -1.90 12.84 12.05
CA GLU A 33 -3.05 12.58 12.92
C GLU A 33 -3.59 11.14 12.79
N PHE A 34 -3.30 10.51 11.65
CA PHE A 34 -3.74 9.15 11.35
C PHE A 34 -2.62 8.13 11.52
N VAL A 35 -1.45 8.53 12.02
CA VAL A 35 -0.31 7.64 12.18
C VAL A 35 -0.21 7.22 13.63
N HIS A 36 0.09 5.94 13.89
CA HIS A 36 0.32 5.49 15.26
C HIS A 36 1.48 6.27 15.88
N ARG A 37 1.37 6.63 17.17
CA ARG A 37 2.31 7.52 17.87
C ARG A 37 3.78 7.13 17.68
N ASP A 38 4.11 5.85 17.84
CA ASP A 38 5.49 5.35 17.69
C ASP A 38 6.04 5.45 16.26
N ASP A 39 5.17 5.58 15.26
CA ASP A 39 5.54 5.62 13.85
C ASP A 39 5.57 7.05 13.28
N ILE A 40 5.20 8.08 14.08
CA ILE A 40 5.19 9.48 13.63
C ILE A 40 6.56 9.93 13.10
N SER A 41 7.65 9.53 13.76
CA SER A 41 9.01 9.88 13.35
C SER A 41 9.35 9.34 11.95
N LYS A 42 8.84 8.15 11.59
CA LYS A 42 9.03 7.55 10.26
C LYS A 42 8.38 8.41 9.17
N ILE A 43 7.20 8.96 9.45
CA ILE A 43 6.47 9.81 8.52
C ILE A 43 7.09 11.19 8.39
N GLN A 44 7.53 11.78 9.50
CA GLN A 44 8.26 13.04 9.45
C GLN A 44 9.56 12.91 8.66
N GLN A 45 10.29 11.81 8.83
CA GLN A 45 11.49 11.55 8.03
C GLN A 45 11.15 11.34 6.55
N HIS A 46 10.09 10.58 6.24
CA HIS A 46 9.62 10.39 4.86
C HIS A 46 9.28 11.71 4.19
N LEU A 47 8.53 12.60 4.85
CA LEU A 47 8.18 13.92 4.31
C LEU A 47 9.43 14.77 4.05
N LYS A 48 10.40 14.79 4.98
CA LYS A 48 11.69 15.47 4.76
C LYS A 48 12.40 14.93 3.52
N ASP A 49 12.47 13.61 3.39
CA ASP A 49 13.11 12.94 2.25
C ASP A 49 12.42 13.29 0.92
N VAL A 50 11.08 13.30 0.88
CA VAL A 50 10.29 13.68 -0.32
C VAL A 50 10.54 15.13 -0.72
N LEU A 51 10.72 16.04 0.25
CA LEU A 51 10.96 17.45 -0.02
C LEU A 51 12.39 17.71 -0.51
N SER A 52 13.36 16.98 0.04
CA SER A 52 14.80 17.17 -0.22
C SER A 52 15.36 16.36 -1.39
N LYS A 53 14.78 15.20 -1.71
CA LYS A 53 15.30 14.28 -2.75
C LYS A 53 14.42 14.33 -3.99
N PRO A 54 14.99 14.40 -5.21
CA PRO A 54 14.21 14.32 -6.44
C PRO A 54 13.62 12.92 -6.64
N GLY A 55 12.52 12.84 -7.39
CA GLY A 55 11.90 11.57 -7.78
C GLY A 55 10.92 10.99 -6.75
N TYR A 56 10.71 9.67 -6.84
CA TYR A 56 9.86 8.95 -5.90
C TYR A 56 10.67 8.50 -4.69
N ASN A 57 10.11 8.70 -3.49
CA ASN A 57 10.64 8.17 -2.25
C ASN A 57 9.60 7.25 -1.62
N SER A 58 10.06 6.17 -0.98
CA SER A 58 9.19 5.23 -0.28
C SER A 58 9.45 5.31 1.23
N SER A 59 8.38 5.30 2.01
CA SER A 59 8.47 5.26 3.46
C SER A 59 8.92 3.89 3.96
N GLN A 60 9.32 3.83 5.23
CA GLN A 60 9.28 2.58 5.98
C GLN A 60 7.82 2.13 6.19
N PHE A 61 7.62 0.87 6.61
CA PHE A 61 6.29 0.42 7.03
C PHE A 61 5.85 1.13 8.31
N TYR A 62 4.59 1.56 8.34
CA TYR A 62 3.99 2.26 9.47
C TYR A 62 2.52 1.91 9.61
N ARG A 63 1.99 2.17 10.80
CA ARG A 63 0.58 1.95 11.13
C ARG A 63 -0.25 3.19 10.82
N PHE A 64 -1.30 3.04 10.01
CA PHE A 64 -2.22 4.09 9.61
C PHE A 64 -3.65 3.79 10.07
N LYS A 65 -4.30 4.78 10.66
CA LYS A 65 -5.64 4.75 11.24
C LYS A 65 -6.67 4.97 10.14
N LEU A 66 -7.35 3.91 9.73
CA LEU A 66 -8.29 3.97 8.62
C LEU A 66 -9.71 4.32 9.09
N PHE A 67 -10.17 3.68 10.16
CA PHE A 67 -11.46 3.92 10.80
C PHE A 67 -11.40 3.59 12.28
N ARG A 68 -12.14 4.35 13.11
CA ARG A 68 -12.11 4.21 14.59
C ARG A 68 -10.65 4.11 15.07
N ASP A 69 -10.34 3.34 16.11
CA ASP A 69 -8.95 3.12 16.59
C ASP A 69 -8.27 1.90 15.97
N LYS A 70 -8.66 1.53 14.74
CA LYS A 70 -8.06 0.41 14.02
C LYS A 70 -6.97 0.90 13.07
N PHE A 71 -5.84 0.20 13.10
CA PHE A 71 -4.66 0.51 12.32
C PHE A 71 -4.36 -0.59 11.32
N ILE A 72 -3.92 -0.20 10.14
CA ILE A 72 -3.37 -1.08 9.11
C ILE A 72 -1.89 -0.78 8.91
N GLN A 73 -1.13 -1.80 8.51
CA GLN A 73 0.26 -1.58 8.12
C GLN A 73 0.32 -1.20 6.64
N ILE A 74 0.87 -0.02 6.37
CA ILE A 74 1.01 0.49 5.00
C ILE A 74 2.46 0.90 4.70
N GLN A 75 2.76 0.97 3.42
CA GLN A 75 3.91 1.68 2.88
C GLN A 75 3.44 2.79 1.95
N THR A 76 4.11 3.93 2.00
CA THR A 76 3.74 5.08 1.16
C THR A 76 4.84 5.42 0.20
N LYS A 77 4.51 5.49 -1.08
CA LYS A 77 5.39 6.02 -2.12
C LYS A 77 4.92 7.41 -2.50
N SER A 78 5.82 8.38 -2.45
CA SER A 78 5.48 9.80 -2.65
C SER A 78 6.44 10.51 -3.58
N ARG A 79 5.96 11.56 -4.25
CA ARG A 79 6.77 12.45 -5.07
C ARG A 79 6.27 13.90 -4.94
N LYS A 80 7.21 14.83 -4.81
CA LYS A 80 6.92 16.27 -4.92
C LYS A 80 6.74 16.65 -6.39
N PHE A 81 5.65 17.34 -6.68
CA PHE A 81 5.35 17.95 -7.96
C PHE A 81 5.40 19.46 -7.81
N GLN A 82 6.03 20.11 -8.78
CA GLN A 82 6.11 21.56 -8.85
C GLN A 82 5.34 22.00 -10.09
N GLN A 83 4.36 22.87 -9.88
CA GLN A 83 3.54 23.45 -10.94
C GLN A 83 3.49 24.96 -10.75
N SER A 84 3.17 25.70 -11.81
CA SER A 84 3.16 27.17 -11.81
C SER A 84 2.25 27.78 -10.73
N ASN A 85 1.21 27.05 -10.32
CA ASN A 85 0.17 27.57 -9.43
C ASN A 85 0.35 27.08 -7.99
N GLN A 86 0.87 25.86 -7.80
CA GLN A 86 1.04 25.26 -6.48
C GLN A 86 1.94 24.02 -6.51
N ASP A 87 2.83 23.93 -5.53
CA ASP A 87 3.60 22.72 -5.25
C ASP A 87 2.78 21.76 -4.38
N PHE A 88 2.82 20.47 -4.67
CA PHE A 88 2.11 19.46 -3.89
C PHE A 88 2.88 18.13 -3.86
N ILE A 89 2.51 17.27 -2.91
CA ILE A 89 3.00 15.91 -2.81
C ILE A 89 1.88 14.96 -3.25
N MET A 90 2.18 14.13 -4.25
CA MET A 90 1.37 12.96 -4.58
C MET A 90 1.86 11.78 -3.75
N ALA A 91 0.94 11.02 -3.17
CA ALA A 91 1.26 9.83 -2.39
C ALA A 91 0.34 8.68 -2.78
N THR A 92 0.92 7.48 -2.88
CA THR A 92 0.21 6.22 -3.09
C THR A 92 0.47 5.33 -1.89
N HIS A 93 -0.60 4.82 -1.28
CA HIS A 93 -0.54 3.98 -0.10
C HIS A 93 -0.76 2.51 -0.50
N SER A 94 0.21 1.66 -0.19
CA SER A 94 0.12 0.22 -0.38
C SER A 94 -0.20 -0.44 0.96
N ILE A 95 -1.25 -1.23 1.00
CA ILE A 95 -1.65 -2.01 2.20
C ILE A 95 -0.85 -3.30 2.22
N ILE A 96 -0.10 -3.51 3.29
CA ILE A 96 0.83 -4.64 3.43
C ILE A 96 0.23 -5.72 4.32
N ASN A 97 -0.41 -5.31 5.42
CA ASN A 97 -1.21 -6.20 6.23
C ASN A 97 -2.58 -5.57 6.53
N ASP A 98 -3.61 -6.39 6.37
CA ASP A 98 -5.01 -6.05 6.55
C ASP A 98 -5.64 -7.02 7.56
N ASP A 99 -5.34 -6.77 8.83
CA ASP A 99 -5.95 -7.49 9.95
C ASP A 99 -7.41 -7.05 10.19
N LEU A 100 -8.00 -6.20 9.33
CA LEU A 100 -9.36 -5.70 9.50
C LEU A 100 -10.43 -6.62 8.92
N LYS A 101 -10.03 -7.70 8.24
CA LYS A 101 -10.95 -8.60 7.53
C LYS A 101 -12.01 -9.19 8.46
N ASP A 102 -11.66 -9.49 9.71
CA ASP A 102 -12.61 -10.07 10.67
C ASP A 102 -13.53 -9.02 11.31
N ASP A 103 -13.04 -7.79 11.54
CA ASP A 103 -13.81 -6.70 12.15
C ASP A 103 -14.83 -6.06 11.19
N LEU A 104 -14.60 -6.15 9.88
CA LEU A 104 -15.46 -5.55 8.85
C LEU A 104 -16.86 -6.17 8.81
N PHE A 105 -16.97 -7.47 9.10
CA PHE A 105 -18.23 -8.20 9.09
C PHE A 105 -19.14 -7.79 10.26
N ASN A 106 -18.57 -7.26 11.34
CA ASN A 106 -19.34 -6.85 12.52
C ASN A 106 -19.93 -5.42 12.41
N VAL A 107 -19.42 -4.59 11.48
CA VAL A 107 -19.92 -3.21 11.28
C VAL A 107 -21.27 -3.18 10.53
N LYS A 108 -21.65 -4.26 9.83
CA LYS A 108 -22.95 -4.35 9.14
C LYS A 108 -24.13 -4.72 10.04
N GLN A 109 -23.92 -5.07 11.31
CA GLN A 109 -25.00 -5.51 12.22
C GLN A 109 -25.41 -4.49 13.30
N GLU A 110 -24.84 -3.28 13.33
CA GLU A 110 -25.18 -2.30 14.37
C GLU A 110 -26.12 -1.18 13.87
N VAL A 111 -27.25 -1.57 13.29
CA VAL A 111 -28.47 -0.76 13.29
C VAL A 111 -29.63 -1.75 13.41
N THR A 112 -30.11 -1.99 14.64
CA THR A 112 -31.51 -2.34 15.00
C THR A 112 -31.55 -2.94 16.43
N MET A 113 -32.20 -2.18 17.33
CA MET A 113 -32.77 -2.53 18.65
C MET A 113 -31.90 -2.49 19.92
N THR A 114 -32.02 -1.35 20.59
CA THR A 114 -32.24 -1.24 22.04
C THR A 114 -33.37 -2.16 22.53
N SER A 115 -33.07 -3.10 23.43
CA SER A 115 -33.86 -3.39 24.65
C SER A 115 -33.26 -4.56 25.43
N SER A 116 -33.06 -4.33 26.73
CA SER A 116 -32.77 -5.30 27.79
C SER A 116 -33.71 -6.51 27.80
N THR A 117 -33.24 -7.69 28.21
CA THR A 117 -33.75 -8.52 29.35
C THR A 117 -33.06 -9.89 29.38
N THR A 118 -32.91 -10.41 30.60
CA THR A 118 -32.32 -11.67 31.07
C THR A 118 -32.96 -12.98 30.55
N ALA A 119 -32.13 -14.04 30.59
CA ALA A 119 -32.43 -15.45 30.87
C ALA A 119 -32.76 -16.44 29.71
N SER A 120 -31.83 -17.40 29.57
CA SER A 120 -32.00 -18.87 29.51
C SER A 120 -32.67 -19.61 28.34
N THR A 121 -32.07 -20.79 28.08
CA THR A 121 -32.56 -22.05 27.48
C THR A 121 -32.55 -22.26 25.96
N THR A 122 -31.65 -23.18 25.57
CA THR A 122 -31.68 -24.25 24.53
C THR A 122 -32.61 -24.10 23.33
N ASP A 123 -32.05 -24.17 22.12
CA ASP A 123 -32.33 -25.28 21.19
C ASP A 123 -31.40 -25.25 19.97
N GLU A 124 -30.92 -26.44 19.60
CA GLU A 124 -30.09 -26.73 18.43
C GLU A 124 -30.84 -26.51 17.13
N LEU A 125 -30.19 -25.86 16.15
CA LEU A 125 -30.38 -26.19 14.73
C LEU A 125 -29.03 -26.24 14.02
N ASN A 126 -28.61 -27.48 13.80
CA ASN A 126 -27.55 -27.95 12.93
C ASN A 126 -27.71 -27.40 11.50
N LEU A 127 -26.74 -26.59 11.03
CA LEU A 127 -26.57 -26.27 9.61
C LEU A 127 -25.16 -26.69 9.18
N GLN A 128 -25.15 -27.80 8.45
CA GLN A 128 -24.02 -28.47 7.86
C GLN A 128 -23.43 -27.60 6.73
N LEU A 129 -22.26 -27.00 6.97
CA LEU A 129 -21.48 -26.27 5.97
C LEU A 129 -20.51 -27.23 5.28
N SER A 130 -20.70 -27.42 3.98
CA SER A 130 -19.76 -28.12 3.09
C SER A 130 -18.46 -27.31 2.94
N PRO A 131 -17.28 -27.93 2.92
CA PRO A 131 -16.03 -27.23 2.62
C PRO A 131 -15.95 -26.98 1.11
N MET A 132 -16.22 -25.75 0.66
CA MET A 132 -15.87 -25.34 -0.70
C MET A 132 -14.38 -25.04 -0.77
N ASN A 133 -13.67 -26.05 -1.29
CA ASN A 133 -12.52 -26.01 -2.18
C ASN A 133 -11.71 -24.70 -2.22
N SER A 134 -10.50 -24.77 -1.67
CA SER A 134 -9.41 -23.82 -1.85
C SER A 134 -8.92 -23.82 -3.30
N ASN A 135 -9.58 -23.07 -4.17
CA ASN A 135 -8.96 -22.60 -5.39
C ASN A 135 -8.27 -21.26 -5.08
N GLU A 136 -6.95 -21.34 -5.03
CA GLU A 136 -6.00 -20.25 -4.97
C GLU A 136 -6.36 -19.16 -6.01
N PHE A 137 -7.06 -18.12 -5.57
CA PHE A 137 -7.28 -16.92 -6.38
C PHE A 137 -5.96 -16.14 -6.44
N SER A 138 -5.20 -16.38 -7.50
CA SER A 138 -4.01 -15.60 -7.82
C SER A 138 -4.45 -14.16 -8.16
N LEU A 139 -4.14 -13.21 -7.28
CA LEU A 139 -4.45 -11.77 -7.45
C LEU A 139 -3.75 -11.11 -8.65
N ASN A 140 -2.95 -11.87 -9.40
CA ASN A 140 -2.30 -11.41 -10.63
C ASN A 140 -3.30 -11.12 -11.76
N GLU A 141 -4.48 -11.74 -11.73
CA GLU A 141 -5.47 -11.63 -12.83
C GLU A 141 -6.43 -10.43 -12.68
N CYS A 142 -6.61 -9.88 -11.47
CA CYS A 142 -7.61 -8.83 -11.25
C CYS A 142 -7.12 -7.40 -11.55
N LEU A 143 -5.82 -7.20 -11.80
CA LEU A 143 -5.22 -5.86 -11.94
C LEU A 143 -4.87 -5.47 -13.39
N GLY A 144 -5.15 -6.31 -14.40
CA GLY A 144 -4.84 -5.97 -15.79
C GLY A 144 -3.36 -5.58 -16.01
N LEU A 145 -2.45 -6.08 -15.18
CA LEU A 145 -1.04 -5.67 -15.19
C LEU A 145 -0.23 -6.24 -16.37
N ASN A 146 -0.82 -7.14 -17.17
CA ASN A 146 -0.15 -7.76 -18.31
C ASN A 146 0.03 -6.79 -19.51
N GLU A 147 -0.69 -5.66 -19.55
CA GLU A 147 -0.58 -4.72 -20.68
C GLU A 147 0.31 -3.50 -20.43
N MET A 148 0.81 -3.28 -19.21
CA MET A 148 1.65 -2.10 -18.91
C MET A 148 3.17 -2.35 -19.09
N PHE A 149 3.57 -3.60 -19.35
CA PHE A 149 4.96 -3.99 -19.56
C PHE A 149 5.09 -4.80 -20.86
N PRO A 150 5.68 -4.26 -21.94
CA PRO A 150 6.13 -5.12 -23.02
C PRO A 150 7.23 -6.03 -22.47
N SER A 151 6.99 -7.34 -22.50
CA SER A 151 7.99 -8.36 -22.21
C SER A 151 9.25 -8.08 -23.03
N THR A 152 10.35 -7.70 -22.36
CA THR A 152 11.67 -7.65 -23.00
C THR A 152 12.11 -9.08 -23.28
N SER A 153 11.75 -9.57 -24.45
CA SER A 153 12.29 -10.81 -25.00
C SER A 153 13.76 -10.61 -25.39
N ASN A 154 14.59 -11.55 -24.93
CA ASN A 154 15.88 -11.95 -25.49
C ASN A 154 17.00 -10.90 -25.57
N ILE A 155 17.76 -10.76 -24.48
CA ILE A 155 19.18 -10.37 -24.58
C ILE A 155 20.00 -11.67 -24.70
N PRO A 156 20.72 -11.92 -25.82
CA PRO A 156 21.58 -13.08 -25.95
C PRO A 156 22.79 -12.95 -25.03
N ILE A 157 23.05 -13.99 -24.24
CA ILE A 157 24.27 -14.17 -23.45
C ILE A 157 25.46 -14.22 -24.42
N ARG A 158 26.28 -13.17 -24.45
CA ARG A 158 27.53 -13.16 -25.21
C ARG A 158 28.68 -13.54 -24.27
N THR A 159 29.21 -14.73 -24.48
CA THR A 159 30.39 -15.27 -23.79
C THR A 159 31.64 -14.44 -24.08
N PRO A 160 32.60 -14.33 -23.13
CA PRO A 160 33.86 -13.65 -23.39
C PRO A 160 34.80 -14.52 -24.24
N ALA A 161 35.24 -13.99 -25.38
CA ALA A 161 36.24 -14.60 -26.24
C ALA A 161 37.64 -14.43 -25.66
N THR A 162 38.26 -15.55 -25.26
CA THR A 162 39.70 -15.70 -25.03
C THR A 162 40.45 -15.39 -26.32
N THR A 163 41.30 -14.36 -26.33
CA THR A 163 42.29 -14.16 -27.39
C THR A 163 43.67 -14.03 -26.77
N ILE A 164 44.47 -15.08 -27.01
CA ILE A 164 45.89 -15.20 -26.71
C ILE A 164 46.65 -14.52 -27.86
N PRO A 165 47.51 -13.51 -27.63
CA PRO A 165 48.53 -13.16 -28.61
C PRO A 165 49.80 -13.99 -28.37
N HIS A 166 50.16 -14.76 -29.39
CA HIS A 166 51.43 -15.47 -29.52
C HIS A 166 52.62 -14.50 -29.61
N ARG A 167 53.62 -14.82 -28.80
CA ARG A 167 55.06 -14.53 -28.89
C ARG A 167 55.60 -14.35 -30.33
N ARG A 168 56.34 -13.26 -30.59
CA ARG A 168 57.69 -13.32 -31.21
C ARG A 168 58.49 -12.01 -31.10
N GLN A 169 59.80 -12.22 -30.92
CA GLN A 169 60.93 -11.30 -30.74
C GLN A 169 61.06 -10.19 -31.78
N VAL A 170 61.69 -9.08 -31.36
CA VAL A 170 62.89 -8.54 -32.05
C VAL A 170 63.77 -7.73 -31.08
N MET A 171 65.07 -7.94 -31.21
CA MET A 171 66.21 -7.40 -30.47
C MET A 171 66.83 -6.23 -31.24
N ARG A 172 67.27 -5.18 -30.54
CA ARG A 172 68.25 -4.10 -30.87
C ARG A 172 68.13 -3.09 -29.70
N MET A 173 69.19 -2.55 -29.09
CA MET A 173 70.58 -2.29 -29.49
C MET A 173 71.58 -2.93 -28.53
#